data_AF-A0A928M558-F1
#
_entry.id   AF-A0A928M558-F1
#
_cell.length_a   1.000
_cell.length_b   1.000
_cell.length_c   1.000
_cell.angle_alpha   90.00
_cell.angle_beta   90.00
_cell.angle_gamma   90.00
#
_symmetry.space_group_name_H-M   'P 1'
#
loop_
_entity.id
_entity.type
_entity.pdbx_description
1 polymer ?
#
loop_
_entity_poly.entity_id
_entity_poly.type
_entity_poly.pdbx_seq_one_letter_code
_entity_poly.pdbx_strand_id
1 'polypeptide(L)' 'MTNLTAKELSALEDQMNHEQTLVKKYQAMACLCNDTKMQQDFNNFAAKHQQHFNTLLTFLQ' A
#
# COMPACT_ATOMS: atom_id res chain seq x y z
N MET A 1 -10.47 -0.35 21.82
CA MET A 1 -9.32 0.55 21.74
C MET A 1 -8.08 -0.31 21.77
N THR A 2 -7.44 -0.45 20.61
CA THR A 2 -6.20 -1.17 20.43
C THR A 2 -5.16 -0.58 21.38
N ASN A 3 -4.78 -1.34 22.41
CA ASN A 3 -3.87 -0.91 23.47
C ASN A 3 -2.43 -1.03 22.95
N LEU A 4 -2.14 -0.28 21.87
CA LEU A 4 -0.86 -0.32 21.16
C LEU A 4 0.16 0.50 21.94
N THR A 5 1.36 -0.03 22.05
CA THR A 5 2.51 0.74 22.51
C THR A 5 2.91 1.78 21.45
N ALA A 6 3.63 2.82 21.87
CA ALA A 6 4.14 3.84 20.95
C ALA A 6 5.01 3.25 19.82
N LYS A 7 5.73 2.15 20.10
CA LYS A 7 6.56 1.46 19.12
C LYS A 7 5.70 0.75 18.07
N GLU A 8 4.61 0.12 18.47
CA GLU A 8 3.69 -0.55 17.55
C GLU A 8 2.94 0.47 16.69
N LEU A 9 2.55 1.61 17.26
CA LEU A 9 1.94 2.70 16.50
C LEU A 9 2.89 3.24 15.42
N SER A 10 4.14 3.55 15.80
CA SER A 10 5.16 4.01 14.86
C SER A 10 5.44 2.98 13.76
N ALA A 11 5.50 1.68 14.11
CA ALA A 11 5.69 0.63 13.11
C ALA A 11 4.50 0.53 12.13
N LEU A 12 3.27 0.76 12.60
CA LEU A 12 2.08 0.79 11.75
C LEU A 12 2.07 2.01 10.83
N GLU A 13 2.46 3.18 11.33
CA GLU A 13 2.61 4.39 10.52
C GLU A 13 3.68 4.22 9.44
N ASP A 14 4.83 3.64 9.78
CA ASP A 14 5.89 3.31 8.83
C ASP A 14 5.41 2.33 7.76
N GLN A 15 4.66 1.30 8.18
CA GLN A 15 4.08 0.34 7.25
C GLN A 15 3.06 1.00 6.32
N MET A 16 2.21 1.90 6.83
CA MET A 16 1.28 2.66 5.99
C MET A 16 1.99 3.54 4.97
N ASN A 17 3.08 4.20 5.35
CA ASN A 17 3.92 4.97 4.43
C ASN A 17 4.57 4.07 3.36
N HIS A 18 4.98 2.86 3.74
CA HIS A 18 5.53 1.88 2.83
C HIS A 18 4.49 1.42 1.80
N GLU A 19 3.28 1.05 2.24
CA GLU A 19 2.18 0.65 1.35
C GLU A 19 1.85 1.76 0.35
N GLN A 20 1.78 3.01 0.79
CA GLN A 20 1.52 4.15 -0.12
C GLN A 20 2.64 4.35 -1.15
N THR A 21 3.90 4.12 -0.75
CA THR A 21 5.04 4.17 -1.67
C THR A 21 4.94 3.07 -2.73
N LEU A 22 4.56 1.85 -2.33
CA LEU A 22 4.37 0.74 -3.26
C LEU A 22 3.22 0.99 -4.25
N VAL A 23 2.09 1.54 -3.79
CA VAL A 23 0.98 1.95 -4.68
C VAL A 23 1.49 2.87 -5.78
N LYS A 24 2.17 3.97 -5.41
CA LYS A 24 2.72 4.94 -6.37
C LYS A 24 3.73 4.29 -7.32
N LYS A 25 4.60 3.43 -6.80
CA LYS A 25 5.63 2.72 -7.57
C LYS A 25 5.01 1.82 -8.65
N TYR A 26 3.99 1.04 -8.28
CA TYR A 26 3.31 0.14 -9.22
C TYR A 26 2.45 0.89 -10.23
N GLN A 27 1.77 1.98 -9.83
CA GLN A 27 1.07 2.86 -10.76
C GLN A 27 2.04 3.48 -11.78
N ALA A 28 3.20 3.96 -11.33
CA ALA A 28 4.23 4.49 -12.23
C ALA A 28 4.74 3.41 -13.20
N MET A 29 5.01 2.19 -12.71
CA MET A 29 5.41 1.07 -13.57
C MET A 29 4.32 0.71 -14.59
N ALA A 30 3.05 0.71 -14.19
CA ALA A 30 1.94 0.49 -15.12
C ALA A 30 1.90 1.55 -16.24
N CYS A 31 2.24 2.80 -15.95
CA CYS A 31 2.31 3.85 -16.98
C CYS A 31 3.54 3.73 -17.90
N LEU A 32 4.65 3.18 -17.40
CA LEU A 32 5.91 3.08 -18.15
C LEU A 32 6.01 1.82 -19.02
N CYS A 33 5.20 0.81 -18.74
CA CYS A 33 5.19 -0.43 -19.49
C CYS A 33 4.28 -0.34 -20.71
N ASN A 34 4.73 -0.90 -21.85
CA ASN A 34 3.94 -0.97 -23.08
C ASN A 34 3.16 -2.29 -23.23
N ASP A 35 3.48 -3.30 -22.41
CA ASP A 35 2.79 -4.59 -22.42
C ASP A 35 1.51 -4.53 -21.58
N THR A 36 0.36 -4.71 -22.24
CA THR A 36 -0.97 -4.65 -21.61
C THR A 36 -1.15 -5.63 -20.46
N LYS A 37 -0.56 -6.83 -20.52
CA LYS A 37 -0.66 -7.82 -19.44
C LYS A 37 0.14 -7.33 -18.23
N MET A 38 1.34 -6.81 -18.46
CA MET A 38 2.18 -6.26 -17.40
C MET A 38 1.54 -5.02 -16.75
N GLN A 39 0.89 -4.16 -17.53
CA GLN A 39 0.11 -3.04 -17.00
C GLN A 39 -1.03 -3.52 -16.08
N GLN A 40 -1.78 -4.54 -16.49
CA GLN A 40 -2.84 -5.12 -15.67
C GLN A 40 -2.28 -5.70 -14.36
N ASP A 41 -1.16 -6.43 -14.42
CA ASP A 41 -0.51 -6.98 -13.24
C ASP A 41 -0.07 -5.89 -12.26
N PHE A 42 0.55 -4.81 -12.76
CA PHE A 42 0.92 -3.67 -11.92
C PHE A 42 -0.26 -2.93 -11.31
N ASN A 43 -1.34 -2.74 -12.07
CA ASN A 43 -2.57 -2.16 -11.53
C ASN A 43 -3.18 -3.05 -10.44
N ASN A 44 -3.15 -4.38 -10.62
CA ASN A 44 -3.60 -5.34 -9.60
C ASN A 44 -2.73 -5.27 -8.34
N PHE A 45 -1.41 -5.14 -8.47
CA PHE A 45 -0.51 -4.98 -7.32
C PHE A 45 -0.78 -3.65 -6.59
N ALA A 46 -0.92 -2.54 -7.32
CA ALA A 46 -1.26 -1.26 -6.73
C ALA A 46 -2.58 -1.33 -5.94
N ALA A 47 -3.61 -1.99 -6.49
CA ALA A 47 -4.88 -2.17 -5.81
C ALA A 47 -4.76 -2.99 -4.50
N LYS A 48 -3.94 -4.05 -4.50
CA LYS A 48 -3.67 -4.85 -3.30
C LYS A 48 -2.98 -4.03 -2.20
N HIS A 49 -1.96 -3.26 -2.55
CA HIS A 49 -1.28 -2.37 -1.60
C HIS A 49 -2.20 -1.28 -1.06
N GLN A 50 -3.10 -0.74 -1.89
CA GLN A 50 -4.12 0.18 -1.41
C GLN A 50 -5.09 -0.48 -0.41
N GLN A 51 -5.47 -1.74 -0.64
CA GLN A 51 -6.28 -2.50 0.30
C GLN A 51 -5.55 -2.74 1.63
N HIS A 52 -4.26 -3.06 1.61
CA HIS A 52 -3.47 -3.20 2.84
C HIS A 52 -3.43 -1.89 3.63
N PHE A 53 -3.16 -0.77 2.96
CA PHE A 53 -3.19 0.56 3.57
C PHE A 53 -4.55 0.84 4.23
N ASN A 54 -5.65 0.60 3.52
CA ASN A 54 -7.01 0.82 4.06
C ASN A 54 -7.30 -0.08 5.26
N THR A 55 -6.78 -1.31 5.26
CA THR A 55 -6.93 -2.26 6.37
C THR A 55 -6.21 -1.76 7.61
N LEU A 56 -4.96 -1.27 7.46
CA LEU A 56 -4.20 -0.66 8.55
C LEU A 56 -4.87 0.60 9.09
N LEU A 57 -5.37 1.46 8.18
CA LEU A 57 -6.12 2.66 8.56
C LEU A 57 -7.37 2.34 9.37
N THR A 58 -8.14 1.33 8.93
CA THR A 58 -9.36 0.87 9.63
C THR A 58 -9.03 0.29 11.00
N PHE A 59 -7.87 -0.38 11.15
CA PHE A 59 -7.42 -0.93 12.42
C PHE A 59 -6.99 0.15 13.44
N LEU A 60 -6.54 1.31 12.97
CA LEU A 60 -6.11 2.44 13.79
C LEU A 60 -7.26 3.39 14.18
N GLN A 61 -8.41 3.32 13.52
CA GLN A 61 -9.63 4.07 13.84
C GLN A 61 -10.42 3.44 14.99
#